data_AF-A0A0C3CJ44-F1
#
_entry.id   AF-A0A0C3CJ44-F1
#
_cell.length_a   1.000
_cell.length_b   1.000
_cell.length_c   1.000
_cell.angle_alpha   90.00
_cell.angle_beta   90.00
_cell.angle_gamma   90.00
#
_symmetry.space_group_name_H-M   'P 1'
#
loop_
_entity.id
_entity.type
_entity.pdbx_description
1 polymer ?
#
loop_
_entity_poly.entity_id
_entity_poly.type
_entity_poly.pdbx_seq_one_letter_code
_entity_poly.pdbx_strand_id
1 'polypeptide(L)' 'MLPFEIEETILDLLAQDDKGHSALKTCSLVCQAFLPICRKHVFGTIVLGSDYY' A
#
# COMPACT_ATOMS: atom_id res chain seq x y z
N MET A 1 -1.75 -18.28 -11.41
CA MET A 1 -1.83 -16.85 -11.04
C MET A 1 -3.18 -16.62 -10.40
N LEU A 2 -3.27 -15.76 -9.39
CA LEU A 2 -4.55 -15.35 -8.84
C LEU A 2 -5.22 -14.36 -9.80
N PRO A 3 -6.56 -14.28 -9.83
CA PRO A 3 -7.24 -13.18 -10.50
C PRO A 3 -6.83 -11.85 -9.89
N PHE A 4 -6.77 -10.80 -10.72
CA PHE A 4 -6.35 -9.46 -10.28
C PHE A 4 -7.21 -8.92 -9.13
N GLU A 5 -8.51 -9.19 -9.16
CA GLU A 5 -9.47 -8.77 -8.15
C GLU A 5 -9.18 -9.40 -6.78
N ILE A 6 -8.64 -10.62 -6.78
CA ILE A 6 -8.24 -11.32 -5.55
C ILE A 6 -6.95 -10.70 -5.00
N GLU A 7 -5.98 -10.40 -5.87
CA GLU A 7 -4.74 -9.72 -5.48
C GLU A 7 -5.03 -8.32 -4.89
N GLU A 8 -5.93 -7.56 -5.52
CA GLU A 8 -6.39 -6.26 -5.03
C GLU A 8 -7.08 -6.38 -3.68
N THR A 9 -8.01 -7.33 -3.53
CA THR A 9 -8.71 -7.56 -2.25
C THR A 9 -7.74 -7.88 -1.12
N ILE A 10 -6.72 -8.72 -1.37
CA ILE A 10 -5.71 -9.07 -0.36
C ILE A 10 -4.91 -7.83 0.07
N LEU A 11 -4.44 -7.04 -0.89
CA LEU A 11 -3.65 -5.84 -0.60
C LEU A 11 -4.49 -4.75 0.09
N ASP A 12 -5.77 -4.61 -0.27
CA ASP A 12 -6.72 -3.71 0.37
C ASP A 12 -7.01 -4.10 1.83
N LEU A 13 -7.07 -5.40 2.14
CA LEU A 13 -7.21 -5.89 3.52
C LEU A 13 -5.93 -5.64 4.34
N LEU A 14 -4.76 -5.88 3.74
CA LEU A 14 -3.46 -5.57 4.36
C LEU A 14 -3.31 -4.09 4.70
N ALA A 15 -3.84 -3.20 3.85
CA ALA A 15 -3.83 -1.75 4.09
C ALA A 15 -4.62 -1.34 5.35
N GLN A 16 -5.71 -2.04 5.64
CA GLN A 16 -6.57 -1.73 6.76
C GLN A 16 -5.99 -2.20 8.09
N ASP A 17 -5.21 -3.28 8.09
CA ASP A 17 -4.65 -3.90 9.30
C ASP A 17 -3.34 -3.22 9.76
N ASP A 18 -2.46 -2.85 8.83
CA ASP A 18 -1.14 -2.29 9.13
C ASP A 18 -1.08 -0.76 8.90
N LYS A 19 -1.28 0.02 9.98
CA LYS A 19 -1.20 1.50 9.95
C LYS A 19 0.14 2.05 9.42
N GLY A 20 1.23 1.28 9.51
CA GLY A 20 2.56 1.69 9.01
C GLY A 20 2.82 1.28 7.56
N HIS A 21 1.91 0.50 6.96
CA HIS A 21 1.99 -0.08 5.63
C HIS A 21 3.31 -0.83 5.36
N SER A 22 3.92 -1.43 6.39
CA SER A 22 5.19 -2.17 6.29
C SER A 22 5.07 -3.40 5.39
N ALA A 23 3.99 -4.16 5.52
CA ALA A 23 3.72 -5.31 4.67
C ALA A 23 3.46 -4.87 3.22
N LEU A 24 2.66 -3.82 3.01
CA LEU A 24 2.39 -3.24 1.69
C LEU A 24 3.65 -2.71 0.99
N LYS A 25 4.55 -2.04 1.73
CA LYS A 25 5.86 -1.63 1.20
C LYS A 25 6.65 -2.83 0.70
N THR A 26 6.62 -3.94 1.43
CA THR A 26 7.27 -5.18 1.01
C THR A 26 6.58 -5.78 -0.22
N CYS A 27 5.25 -5.85 -0.24
CA CYS A 27 4.47 -6.31 -1.40
C CYS A 27 4.75 -5.49 -2.66
N SER A 28 4.99 -4.18 -2.54
CA SER A 28 5.31 -3.32 -3.68
C SER A 28 6.62 -3.68 -4.39
N LEU A 29 7.48 -4.50 -3.77
CA LEU A 29 8.75 -4.97 -4.36
C LEU A 29 8.65 -6.39 -4.95
N VAL A 30 7.54 -7.10 -4.73
CA VAL A 30 7.38 -8.49 -5.16
C VAL A 30 7.20 -8.60 -6.67
N CYS A 31 6.33 -7.78 -7.25
CA CYS A 31 6.07 -7.77 -8.68
C CYS A 31 5.49 -6.43 -9.17
N GLN A 32 5.53 -6.21 -10.48
CA GLN A 32 5.00 -4.98 -11.09
C GLN A 32 3.48 -4.83 -10.97
N ALA A 33 2.74 -5.95 -10.88
CA ALA A 33 1.29 -5.91 -10.74
C ALA A 33 0.83 -5.34 -9.39
N PHE A 34 1.62 -5.55 -8.32
CA PHE A 34 1.28 -5.07 -6.97
C PHE A 34 1.57 -3.59 -6.76
N LEU A 35 2.52 -3.03 -7.52
CA LEU A 35 2.97 -1.64 -7.41
C LEU A 35 1.82 -0.62 -7.39
N PRO A 36 0.90 -0.58 -8.36
CA PRO A 36 -0.16 0.43 -8.39
C PRO A 36 -1.10 0.34 -7.18
N ILE A 37 -1.46 -0.87 -6.76
CA ILE A 37 -2.36 -1.10 -5.62
C ILE A 37 -1.66 -0.69 -4.31
N CYS A 38 -0.40 -1.10 -4.12
CA CYS A 38 0.35 -0.74 -2.91
C CYS A 38 0.55 0.78 -2.78
N ARG A 39 0.86 1.48 -3.89
CA ARG A 39 1.07 2.93 -3.89
C ARG A 39 -0.17 3.71 -3.49
N LYS A 40 -1.36 3.28 -3.94
CA LYS A 40 -2.66 3.87 -3.56
C LYS A 40 -2.81 3.97 -2.04
N HIS A 41 -2.40 2.93 -1.31
CA HIS A 41 -2.48 2.88 0.15
C HIS A 41 -1.31 3.58 0.84
N VAL A 42 -0.07 3.26 0.44
CA VAL A 42 1.15 3.82 1.04
C VAL A 42 1.18 5.34 0.99
N PHE A 43 0.69 5.93 -0.11
CA PHE A 43 0.61 7.37 -0.32
C PHE A 43 -0.81 7.94 -0.14
N GLY A 44 -1.75 7.17 0.42
CA GLY A 44 -3.14 7.61 0.60
C GLY A 44 -3.29 8.79 1.56
N THR A 45 -2.39 8.90 2.54
CA THR A 45 -2.32 10.03 3.47
C THR A 45 -0.88 10.47 3.64
N ILE A 46 -0.60 11.75 3.38
CA ILE A 46 0.73 12.36 3.56
C ILE A 46 0.59 13.50 4.56
N VAL A 47 1.30 13.39 5.68
CA VAL A 47 1.42 14.48 6.66
C VAL A 47 2.65 15.29 6.29
N LEU A 48 2.44 16.50 5.81
CA LEU A 48 3.52 17.46 5.64
C LEU A 48 3.84 18.06 7.01
N GLY A 49 5.11 18.03 7.41
CA GLY A 49 5.56 18.78 8.58
C GLY A 49 5.29 20.26 8.33
N SER A 50 4.53 20.88 9.22
CA SER A 50 4.52 22.34 9.28
C SER A 50 5.74 22.76 10.08
N ASP A 51 6.77 23.22 9.38
CA ASP A 51 7.92 23.92 9.96
C ASP A 51 7.42 25.25 10.53
N TYR A 52 6.83 25.20 11.73
CA TYR A 52 6.67 26.40 12.54
C TYR A 52 7.97 26.60 13.32
N TYR A 53 8.64 27.72 13.03
CA TYR A 53 9.76 28.27 13.79
C TYR A 53 9.48 28.34 15.29
#